data_AF-A0A2N0KTV0-F1
#
_entry.id   AF-A0A2N0KTV0-F1
#
_cell.length_a   1.000
_cell.length_b   1.000
_cell.length_c   1.000
_cell.angle_alpha   90.00
_cell.angle_beta   90.00
_cell.angle_gamma   90.00
#
_symmetry.space_group_name_H-M   'P 1'
#
loop_
_entity.id
_entity.type
_entity.pdbx_description
1 polymer ?
#
loop_
_entity_poly.entity_id
_entity_poly.type
_entity_poly.pdbx_seq_one_letter_code
_entity_poly.pdbx_strand_id
1 'polypeptide(L)'
;MKSVIFLLPFIFILVSCAQNSFDLSRCQRIPATESREFVRQMDIEGLTGIRYIMAVKSLNADFWFVAMDLEGPGLESPTDIAVWATEQIEPFQGPFIPADELAVRYSRHGGAAQETMFPPGTDGITDAVRCSRYIGAQQP
;
A
#
# COMPACT_ATOMS: atom_id res chain seq x y z
N MET A 1 -70.22 7.40 -1.89
CA MET A 1 -68.95 7.14 -1.17
C MET A 1 -67.88 6.81 -2.21
N LYS A 2 -66.94 7.72 -2.49
CA LYS A 2 -65.83 7.53 -3.44
C LYS A 2 -64.54 7.45 -2.63
N SER A 3 -63.91 6.27 -2.61
CA SER A 3 -62.60 6.08 -2.00
C SER A 3 -61.51 6.53 -2.97
N VAL A 4 -60.66 7.45 -2.53
CA VAL A 4 -59.45 7.89 -3.24
C VAL A 4 -58.27 7.16 -2.61
N ILE A 5 -57.61 6.29 -3.39
CA ILE A 5 -56.40 5.58 -2.98
C ILE A 5 -55.21 6.47 -3.36
N PHE A 6 -54.49 6.98 -2.35
CA PHE A 6 -53.22 7.68 -2.52
C PHE A 6 -52.10 6.65 -2.63
N LEU A 7 -51.49 6.52 -3.81
CA LEU A 7 -50.26 5.77 -4.02
C LEU A 7 -49.07 6.71 -3.82
N LEU A 8 -48.33 6.51 -2.72
CA LEU A 8 -47.03 7.14 -2.49
C LEU A 8 -45.94 6.41 -3.30
N PRO A 9 -45.09 7.10 -4.06
CA PRO A 9 -43.93 6.46 -4.68
C PRO A 9 -42.86 6.22 -3.62
N PHE A 10 -42.57 4.93 -3.37
CA PHE A 10 -41.41 4.48 -2.60
C PHE A 10 -40.15 4.77 -3.43
N ILE A 11 -39.47 5.87 -3.13
CA ILE A 11 -38.17 6.19 -3.74
C ILE A 11 -37.12 5.31 -3.05
N PHE A 12 -36.77 4.20 -3.71
CA PHE A 12 -35.58 3.41 -3.38
C PHE A 12 -34.33 4.21 -3.78
N ILE A 13 -33.72 4.91 -2.83
CA ILE A 13 -32.39 5.49 -3.01
C ILE A 13 -31.37 4.34 -2.90
N LEU A 14 -30.97 3.80 -4.04
CA LEU A 14 -29.82 2.89 -4.12
C LEU A 14 -28.56 3.70 -3.88
N VAL A 15 -28.09 3.71 -2.63
CA VAL A 15 -26.73 4.12 -2.28
C VAL A 15 -25.79 3.12 -2.94
N SER A 16 -25.29 3.47 -4.13
CA SER A 16 -24.19 2.74 -4.76
C SER A 16 -22.96 2.96 -3.90
N CYS A 17 -22.67 2.01 -3.02
CA CYS A 17 -21.32 1.84 -2.49
C CYS A 17 -20.43 1.61 -3.71
N ALA A 18 -19.68 2.62 -4.13
CA ALA A 18 -18.58 2.46 -5.06
C ALA A 18 -17.57 1.52 -4.38
N GLN A 19 -17.75 0.22 -4.58
CA GLN A 19 -16.72 -0.75 -4.30
C GLN A 19 -15.57 -0.41 -5.24
N ASN A 20 -14.59 0.35 -4.75
CA ASN A 20 -13.29 0.45 -5.39
C ASN A 20 -12.75 -0.98 -5.48
N SER A 21 -13.03 -1.64 -6.61
CA SER A 21 -12.55 -2.97 -6.94
C SER A 21 -11.03 -2.91 -6.92
N PHE A 22 -10.43 -3.55 -5.93
CA PHE A 22 -8.99 -3.68 -5.85
C PHE A 22 -8.51 -4.55 -7.03
N ASP A 23 -7.63 -4.00 -7.86
CA ASP A 23 -7.11 -4.67 -9.05
C ASP A 23 -5.76 -5.33 -8.75
N LEU A 24 -5.78 -6.65 -8.62
CA LEU A 24 -4.59 -7.47 -8.37
C LEU A 24 -3.59 -7.46 -9.53
N SER A 25 -3.99 -7.11 -10.75
CA SER A 25 -3.09 -7.08 -11.90
C SER A 25 -2.00 -6.00 -11.77
N ARG A 26 -2.21 -5.02 -10.89
CA ARG A 26 -1.26 -3.96 -10.58
C ARG A 26 -0.19 -4.38 -9.56
N CYS A 27 -0.36 -5.54 -8.91
CA CYS A 27 0.57 -6.03 -7.91
C CYS A 27 1.79 -6.67 -8.57
N GLN A 28 2.96 -6.04 -8.44
CA GLN A 28 4.22 -6.60 -8.88
C GLN A 28 4.99 -7.15 -7.68
N ARG A 29 5.37 -8.43 -7.75
CA ARG A 29 6.25 -9.00 -6.73
C ARG A 29 7.68 -8.60 -7.04
N ILE A 30 8.37 -8.04 -6.07
CA ILE A 30 9.79 -7.72 -6.21
C ILE A 30 10.61 -9.02 -6.14
N PRO A 31 11.50 -9.30 -7.11
CA PRO A 31 12.36 -10.47 -7.07
C PRO A 31 13.27 -10.47 -5.84
N ALA A 32 13.59 -11.66 -5.31
CA ALA A 32 14.43 -11.79 -4.11
C ALA A 32 15.81 -11.10 -4.23
N THR A 33 16.36 -11.01 -5.44
CA THR A 33 17.61 -10.27 -5.69
C THR A 33 17.46 -8.78 -5.40
N GLU A 34 16.42 -8.16 -5.92
CA GLU A 34 16.10 -6.74 -5.72
C GLU A 34 15.65 -6.48 -4.28
N SER A 35 14.93 -7.43 -3.65
CA SER A 35 14.52 -7.31 -2.25
C SER A 35 15.71 -7.13 -1.30
N ARG A 36 16.83 -7.83 -1.52
CA ARG A 36 18.03 -7.65 -0.68
C ARG A 36 18.65 -6.27 -0.85
N GLU A 37 18.66 -5.76 -2.08
CA GLU A 37 19.20 -4.44 -2.36
C GLU A 37 18.33 -3.34 -1.74
N PHE A 38 17.01 -3.46 -1.85
CA PHE A 38 16.06 -2.59 -1.16
C PHE A 38 16.33 -2.52 0.34
N VAL A 39 16.40 -3.67 1.00
CA VAL A 39 16.61 -3.76 2.46
C VAL A 39 17.95 -3.17 2.87
N ARG A 40 19.00 -3.41 2.08
CA ARG A 40 20.32 -2.85 2.30
C ARG A 40 20.30 -1.32 2.19
N GLN A 41 19.62 -0.75 1.21
CA GLN A 41 19.54 0.69 1.02
C GLN A 41 18.70 1.39 2.11
N MET A 42 17.67 0.71 2.60
CA MET A 42 16.82 1.25 3.66
C MET A 42 17.48 1.27 5.05
N ASP A 43 18.60 0.55 5.22
CA ASP A 43 19.33 0.37 6.48
C ASP A 43 18.38 0.08 7.66
N ILE A 44 17.50 -0.90 7.46
CA ILE A 44 16.42 -1.19 8.41
C ILE A 44 16.97 -2.00 9.59
N GLU A 45 16.98 -1.39 10.76
CA GLU A 45 17.43 -2.04 11.99
C GLU A 45 16.30 -2.71 12.77
N GLY A 46 16.65 -3.76 13.52
CA GLY A 46 15.75 -4.38 14.49
C GLY A 46 14.69 -5.30 13.92
N LEU A 47 14.61 -5.47 12.60
CA LEU A 47 13.75 -6.49 12.00
C LEU A 47 14.36 -7.89 12.13
N THR A 48 13.51 -8.86 12.43
CA THR A 48 13.87 -10.29 12.51
C THR A 48 13.60 -11.02 11.21
N GLY A 49 12.81 -10.46 10.31
CA GLY A 49 12.50 -11.08 9.03
C GLY A 49 11.79 -10.15 8.06
N ILE A 50 11.91 -10.49 6.78
CA ILE A 50 11.17 -9.89 5.68
C ILE A 50 10.61 -11.05 4.87
N ARG A 51 9.29 -11.11 4.76
CA ARG A 51 8.60 -12.24 4.12
C ARG A 51 8.53 -12.07 2.60
N TYR A 52 8.08 -10.89 2.16
CA TYR A 52 7.97 -10.54 0.75
C TYR A 52 7.84 -9.03 0.60
N ILE A 53 8.12 -8.56 -0.62
CA ILE A 53 8.02 -7.16 -1.01
C ILE A 53 7.14 -7.09 -2.26
N MET A 54 6.14 -6.22 -2.20
CA MET A 54 5.21 -5.95 -3.30
C MET A 54 5.37 -4.52 -3.75
N ALA A 55 5.18 -4.26 -5.04
CA ALA A 55 5.19 -2.92 -5.59
C ALA A 55 3.95 -2.67 -6.45
N VAL A 56 3.51 -1.42 -6.48
CA VAL A 56 2.43 -0.92 -7.33
C VAL A 56 2.89 0.38 -7.97
N LYS A 57 2.80 0.49 -9.30
CA LYS A 57 2.98 1.77 -9.99
C LYS A 57 1.76 2.65 -9.75
N SER A 58 1.98 3.90 -9.34
CA SER A 58 0.92 4.91 -9.29
C SER A 58 0.38 5.16 -10.70
N LEU A 59 -0.93 5.37 -10.81
CA LEU A 59 -1.59 5.74 -12.07
C LEU A 59 -1.49 7.24 -12.35
N ASN A 60 -1.30 8.05 -11.32
CA ASN A 60 -1.31 9.51 -11.41
C ASN A 60 0.00 10.20 -11.01
N ALA A 61 1.04 9.44 -10.66
CA ALA A 61 2.38 9.95 -10.37
C ALA A 61 3.46 9.01 -10.93
N ASP A 62 4.64 9.56 -11.21
CA ASP A 62 5.75 8.78 -11.79
C ASP A 62 6.59 8.03 -10.73
N PHE A 63 5.91 7.41 -9.77
CA PHE A 63 6.56 6.66 -8.70
C PHE A 63 5.92 5.27 -8.53
N TRP A 64 6.70 4.36 -7.99
CA TRP A 64 6.28 3.06 -7.50
C TRP A 64 6.14 3.13 -5.99
N PHE A 65 5.08 2.54 -5.45
CA PHE A 65 4.92 2.28 -4.03
C PHE A 65 5.32 0.85 -3.72
N VAL A 66 6.33 0.69 -2.90
CA VAL A 66 6.92 -0.58 -2.48
C VAL A 66 6.47 -0.85 -1.05
N ALA A 67 5.61 -1.85 -0.88
CA ALA A 67 5.14 -2.34 0.41
C ALA A 67 5.96 -3.56 0.85
N MET A 68 6.36 -3.56 2.12
CA MET A 68 7.08 -4.68 2.72
C MET A 68 6.37 -5.14 3.98
N ASP A 69 6.16 -6.44 4.08
CA ASP A 69 5.70 -7.11 5.30
C ASP A 69 6.87 -7.26 6.28
N LEU A 70 6.74 -6.60 7.44
CA LEU A 70 7.76 -6.51 8.47
C LEU A 70 7.52 -7.52 9.59
N GLU A 71 8.60 -8.13 10.07
CA GLU A 71 8.59 -8.93 11.29
C GLU A 71 9.70 -8.45 12.23
N GLY A 72 9.36 -8.18 13.50
CA GLY A 72 10.34 -7.71 14.49
C GLY A 72 9.73 -7.24 15.81
N PRO A 73 10.56 -7.02 16.85
CA PRO A 73 10.14 -6.47 18.13
C PRO A 73 9.57 -5.05 17.97
N GLY A 74 8.48 -4.76 18.68
CA GLY A 74 7.85 -3.44 18.68
C GLY A 74 6.85 -3.18 17.54
N LEU A 75 6.62 -4.17 16.68
CA LEU A 75 5.48 -4.18 15.76
C LEU A 75 4.20 -4.60 16.50
N GLU A 76 3.08 -4.01 16.11
CA GLU A 76 1.76 -4.30 16.68
C GLU A 76 1.19 -5.61 16.12
N SER A 77 1.56 -5.95 14.89
CA SER A 77 1.19 -7.20 14.21
C SER A 77 2.41 -7.83 13.53
N PRO A 78 2.50 -9.18 13.46
CA PRO A 78 3.48 -9.89 12.62
C PRO A 78 3.21 -9.74 11.11
N THR A 79 2.34 -8.79 10.73
CA THR A 79 1.94 -8.47 9.35
C THR A 79 1.86 -6.95 9.15
N ASP A 80 2.58 -6.20 9.98
CA ASP A 80 2.68 -4.76 9.83
C ASP A 80 3.41 -4.45 8.52
N ILE A 81 2.80 -3.59 7.70
CA ILE A 81 3.28 -3.30 6.35
C ILE A 81 3.72 -1.85 6.31
N ALA A 82 4.97 -1.65 5.93
CA ALA A 82 5.55 -0.34 5.69
C ALA A 82 5.65 -0.08 4.19
N VAL A 83 5.41 1.16 3.76
CA VAL A 83 5.40 1.56 2.36
C VAL A 83 6.44 2.64 2.09
N TRP A 84 7.20 2.44 1.03
CA TRP A 84 8.15 3.41 0.47
C TRP A 84 7.77 3.78 -0.96
N ALA A 85 8.21 4.94 -1.41
CA ALA A 85 8.13 5.34 -2.80
C ALA A 85 9.53 5.33 -3.46
N THR A 86 9.57 4.98 -4.73
CA THR A 86 10.78 5.04 -5.57
C THR A 86 10.41 5.31 -7.03
N GLU A 87 11.34 5.82 -7.82
CA GLU A 87 11.12 6.07 -9.25
C GLU A 87 11.19 4.78 -10.08
N GLN A 88 11.99 3.81 -9.65
CA GLN A 88 12.26 2.59 -10.41
C GLN A 88 12.49 1.37 -9.50
N ILE A 89 11.96 0.20 -9.89
CA ILE A 89 12.06 -1.05 -9.13
C ILE A 89 12.89 -2.16 -9.78
N GLU A 90 13.26 -2.01 -11.07
CA GLU A 90 14.00 -3.02 -11.82
C GLU A 90 15.03 -2.37 -12.79
N PRO A 91 16.33 -2.33 -12.43
CA PRO A 91 16.84 -2.49 -11.06
C PRO A 91 16.40 -1.31 -10.19
N PHE A 92 16.44 -1.47 -8.87
CA PHE A 92 16.22 -0.32 -7.97
C PHE A 92 17.24 0.79 -8.25
N GLN A 93 16.72 1.99 -8.57
CA GLN A 93 17.53 3.19 -8.80
C GLN A 93 16.89 4.40 -8.12
N GLY A 94 17.75 5.26 -7.57
CA GLY A 94 17.32 6.46 -6.86
C GLY A 94 17.00 6.24 -5.38
N PRO A 95 16.56 7.29 -4.68
CA PRO A 95 16.25 7.23 -3.26
C PRO A 95 14.93 6.49 -3.01
N PHE A 96 14.82 5.92 -1.81
CA PHE A 96 13.56 5.45 -1.26
C PHE A 96 13.02 6.47 -0.27
N ILE A 97 11.79 6.89 -0.48
CA ILE A 97 11.11 7.89 0.35
C ILE A 97 10.06 7.17 1.20
N PRO A 98 10.09 7.29 2.54
CA PRO A 98 9.01 6.76 3.38
C PRO A 98 7.65 7.37 3.02
N ALA A 99 6.67 6.50 2.74
CA ALA A 99 5.32 6.90 2.35
C ALA A 99 4.28 6.74 3.46
N ASP A 100 4.63 6.07 4.57
CA ASP A 100 3.81 5.98 5.78
C ASP A 100 4.64 6.08 7.07
N GLU A 101 3.97 6.22 8.21
CA GLU A 101 4.62 6.38 9.52
C GLU A 101 5.48 5.18 9.94
N LEU A 102 5.11 3.97 9.49
CA LEU A 102 5.85 2.76 9.84
C LEU A 102 7.17 2.71 9.07
N ALA A 103 7.15 3.04 7.79
CA ALA A 103 8.33 3.22 6.96
C ALA A 103 9.25 4.27 7.57
N VAL A 104 8.73 5.40 8.05
CA VAL A 104 9.55 6.42 8.75
C VAL A 104 10.24 5.83 9.97
N ARG A 105 9.49 5.12 10.81
CA ARG A 105 10.00 4.54 12.06
C ARG A 105 11.16 3.57 11.82
N TYR A 106 11.09 2.77 10.76
CA TYR A 106 12.06 1.72 10.47
C TYR A 106 13.15 2.13 9.48
N SER A 107 13.02 3.28 8.82
CA SER A 107 14.05 3.80 7.91
C SER A 107 15.03 4.68 8.68
N ARG A 108 16.29 4.27 8.79
CA ARG A 108 17.35 5.15 9.34
C ARG A 108 17.56 6.42 8.52
N HIS A 109 17.32 6.33 7.23
CA HIS A 109 17.40 7.46 6.29
C HIS A 109 16.06 8.19 6.09
N GLY A 110 15.00 7.76 6.80
CA GLY A 110 13.67 8.32 6.65
C GLY A 110 13.53 9.67 7.34
N GLY A 111 13.34 10.74 6.56
CA GLY A 111 12.68 11.94 7.08
C GLY A 111 11.24 11.63 7.51
N ALA A 112 10.57 12.57 8.17
CA ALA A 112 9.14 12.45 8.50
C ALA A 112 8.32 12.01 7.27
N ALA A 113 7.21 11.29 7.47
CA ALA A 113 6.36 10.80 6.38
C ALA A 113 6.02 12.00 5.49
N GLN A 114 6.48 11.96 4.23
CA GLN A 114 6.41 13.14 3.37
C GLN A 114 5.08 13.15 2.61
N GLU A 115 3.97 13.23 3.33
CA GLU A 115 2.64 13.41 2.73
C GLU A 115 2.61 14.62 1.77
N THR A 116 3.48 15.61 1.99
CA THR A 116 3.66 16.79 1.11
C THR A 116 4.43 16.52 -0.17
N MET A 117 5.16 15.40 -0.28
CA MET A 117 5.92 15.01 -1.47
C MET A 117 5.05 14.32 -2.52
N PHE A 118 3.97 13.67 -2.09
CA PHE A 118 3.04 13.01 -3.00
C PHE A 118 1.90 13.98 -3.35
N PRO A 119 1.57 14.16 -4.65
CA PRO A 119 0.39 14.92 -5.05
C PRO A 119 -0.86 14.50 -4.26
N PRO A 120 -1.73 15.43 -3.83
CA PRO A 120 -3.00 15.06 -3.20
C PRO A 120 -3.80 14.11 -4.09
N GLY A 121 -4.25 12.99 -3.52
CA GLY A 121 -4.95 11.94 -4.27
C GLY A 121 -4.03 10.98 -5.02
N THR A 122 -2.71 11.00 -4.76
CA THR A 122 -1.78 9.99 -5.28
C THR A 122 -2.28 8.60 -4.92
N ASP A 123 -2.51 7.77 -5.93
CA ASP A 123 -2.94 6.39 -5.75
C ASP A 123 -1.73 5.48 -5.53
N GLY A 124 -1.93 4.35 -4.86
CA GLY A 124 -0.91 3.30 -4.80
C GLY A 124 -0.46 2.91 -3.39
N ILE A 125 -0.46 3.80 -2.39
CA ILE A 125 -0.10 3.41 -1.00
C ILE A 125 -1.07 2.34 -0.49
N THR A 126 -2.38 2.61 -0.56
CA THR A 126 -3.42 1.64 -0.14
C THR A 126 -3.37 0.36 -0.96
N ASP A 127 -3.11 0.46 -2.27
CA ASP A 127 -3.06 -0.71 -3.14
C ASP A 127 -1.81 -1.57 -2.87
N ALA A 128 -0.66 -0.95 -2.61
CA ALA A 128 0.57 -1.65 -2.24
C ALA A 128 0.38 -2.43 -0.92
N VAL A 129 -0.27 -1.82 0.08
CA VAL A 129 -0.65 -2.51 1.33
C VAL A 129 -1.59 -3.68 1.04
N ARG A 130 -2.62 -3.49 0.20
CA ARG A 130 -3.56 -4.56 -0.17
C ARG A 130 -2.87 -5.69 -0.92
N CYS A 131 -1.97 -5.39 -1.85
CA CYS A 131 -1.16 -6.38 -2.57
C CYS A 131 -0.33 -7.20 -1.59
N SER A 132 0.31 -6.53 -0.64
CA SER A 132 1.10 -7.17 0.41
C SER A 132 0.23 -8.11 1.24
N ARG A 133 -0.90 -7.63 1.78
CA ARG A 133 -1.84 -8.46 2.57
C ARG A 133 -2.39 -9.65 1.80
N TYR A 134 -2.72 -9.46 0.52
CA TYR A 134 -3.24 -10.54 -0.31
C TYR A 134 -2.22 -11.68 -0.46
N ILE A 135 -0.95 -11.35 -0.73
CA ILE A 135 0.12 -12.35 -0.82
C ILE A 135 0.40 -12.99 0.54
N GLY A 136 0.44 -12.22 1.63
CA GLY A 136 0.61 -12.75 2.99
C GLY A 136 -0.46 -13.75 3.38
N ALA A 137 -1.72 -13.50 3.01
CA ALA A 137 -2.82 -14.42 3.27
C ALA A 137 -2.74 -15.75 2.47
N GLN A 138 -1.92 -15.80 1.41
CA GLN A 138 -1.72 -17.01 0.60
C GLN A 138 -0.52 -17.85 1.06
N GLN A 139 0.30 -17.33 1.97
CA GLN A 139 1.47 -18.03 2.49
C GLN A 139 1.13 -18.63 3.86
N PRO A 140 1.24 -19.96 4.03
CA PRO A 140 0.89 -20.65 5.27
C PRO A 140 1.84 -20.33 6.43
#